data_AF-A0A9P6MH78-F1
#
_entry.id   AF-A0A9P6MH78-F1
#
_cell.length_a   1.000
_cell.length_b   1.000
_cell.length_c   1.000
_cell.angle_alpha   90.00
_cell.angle_beta   90.00
_cell.angle_gamma   90.00
#
_symmetry.space_group_name_H-M   'P 1'
#
loop_
_entity.id
_entity.type
_entity.pdbx_description
1 polymer ?
#
loop_
_entity_poly.entity_id
_entity_poly.type
_entity_poly.pdbx_seq_one_letter_code
_entity_poly.pdbx_strand_id
1 'polypeptide(L)'
;MTTTQSFCLIGETAIEDIPCDHVDGKYVVHWVDIEQVFPGVKHVKNGNITINLMKDSDRNRVVPYCIEHHPDAILNVVGSTIVKNSPIETTRDLTATSGHIDIPTRTLTKDRTIEGPQVSSLQTDSSISEINIKTSEAKLSFKQVVNRWQRKTLELEIEQRLISSLPAEVQEQLQLSSNGHISVLQALKNGQVEQSEMFMKCFQELKVEMAKNNDLAAENNELAANNNELATKSNELAAKNTEMATCMIKLQEAFNIKQEALNVMQAAFEVKQEEMKQLQIQALSQLSLLQNRVQAVLTQTYELHEYPIPRLFVVLPQYDSAWDFKSPFSNKFRLYFLCECGEHTKSINSKIPHHIHLAKHEGYEIARPSEFFNQYGSYVLTILKMLKF
;
A
#
# COMPACT_ATOMS: atom_id res chain seq x y z
N MET A 1 10.08 -10.85 15.10
CA MET A 1 11.26 -9.96 15.04
C MET A 1 10.81 -8.60 15.53
N THR A 2 11.52 -7.99 16.47
CA THR A 2 11.20 -6.63 16.93
C THR A 2 11.61 -5.66 15.83
N THR A 3 10.66 -4.93 15.27
CA THR A 3 10.95 -3.84 14.33
C THR A 3 11.67 -2.74 15.10
N THR A 4 12.79 -2.25 14.58
CA THR A 4 13.58 -1.15 15.18
C THR A 4 13.73 -0.01 14.18
N GLN A 5 13.96 1.21 14.68
CA GLN A 5 14.29 2.39 13.91
C GLN A 5 15.70 2.85 14.28
N SER A 6 16.55 3.04 13.27
CA SER A 6 17.91 3.52 13.45
C SER A 6 17.96 5.06 13.54
N PHE A 7 18.71 5.57 14.51
CA PHE A 7 18.94 7.00 14.75
C PHE A 7 20.43 7.31 14.83
N CYS A 8 20.82 8.52 14.43
CA CYS A 8 22.19 9.02 14.52
C CYS A 8 22.21 10.48 15.00
N LEU A 9 23.09 10.84 15.93
CA LEU A 9 23.23 12.23 16.36
C LEU A 9 24.01 13.04 15.30
N ILE A 10 23.51 14.22 14.91
CA ILE A 10 24.20 15.05 13.91
C ILE A 10 25.63 15.39 14.37
N GLY A 11 26.61 14.97 13.58
CA GLY A 11 28.04 15.18 13.85
C GLY A 11 28.74 13.96 14.46
N GLU A 12 27.99 12.92 14.82
CA GLU A 12 28.53 11.64 15.27
C GLU A 12 28.31 10.55 14.21
N THR A 13 29.06 9.45 14.33
CA THR A 13 28.95 8.28 13.42
C THR A 13 28.26 7.09 14.08
N ALA A 14 27.92 7.19 15.37
CA ALA A 14 27.26 6.13 16.11
C ALA A 14 25.77 6.06 15.70
N ILE A 15 25.29 4.84 15.46
CA ILE A 15 23.90 4.56 15.13
C ILE A 15 23.31 3.77 16.29
N GLU A 16 22.19 4.23 16.81
CA GLU A 16 21.42 3.56 17.88
C GLU A 16 20.07 3.10 17.32
N ASP A 17 19.72 1.85 17.61
CA ASP A 17 18.46 1.24 17.17
C ASP A 17 17.44 1.24 18.32
N ILE A 18 16.31 1.92 18.11
CA ILE A 18 15.22 2.03 19.10
C ILE A 18 14.06 1.11 18.67
N PRO A 19 13.50 0.28 19.56
CA PRO A 19 12.36 -0.57 19.22
C PRO A 19 11.14 0.27 18.83
N CYS A 20 10.37 -0.24 17.87
CA CYS A 20 9.12 0.36 17.41
C CYS A 20 7.93 -0.38 18.04
N ASP A 21 6.92 0.40 18.45
CA ASP A 21 5.62 -0.12 18.89
C ASP A 21 4.59 -0.06 17.75
N HIS A 22 3.50 -0.82 17.91
CA HIS A 22 2.43 -0.88 16.92
C HIS A 22 1.17 -0.19 17.45
N VAL A 23 0.82 0.95 16.86
CA VAL A 23 -0.34 1.78 17.26
C VAL A 23 -1.19 2.05 16.02
N ASP A 24 -2.48 1.71 16.10
CA ASP A 24 -3.47 1.93 15.03
C ASP A 24 -3.02 1.44 13.63
N GLY A 25 -2.39 0.27 13.57
CA GLY A 25 -1.92 -0.33 12.32
C GLY A 25 -0.61 0.24 11.78
N LYS A 26 0.03 1.16 12.51
CA LYS A 26 1.31 1.79 12.13
C LYS A 26 2.41 1.46 13.14
N TYR A 27 3.64 1.32 12.64
CA TYR A 27 4.81 1.25 13.51
C TYR A 27 5.23 2.67 13.89
N VAL A 28 5.48 2.89 15.18
CA VAL A 28 5.80 4.20 15.75
C VAL A 28 6.96 4.08 16.73
N VAL A 29 7.73 5.16 16.89
CA VAL A 29 8.76 5.28 17.93
C VAL A 29 8.31 6.35 18.91
N HIS A 30 8.25 6.01 20.21
CA HIS A 30 7.87 6.97 21.23
C HIS A 30 8.98 7.99 21.47
N TRP A 31 8.58 9.25 21.61
CA TRP A 31 9.50 10.37 21.82
C TRP A 31 10.30 10.22 23.11
N VAL A 32 9.71 9.61 24.15
CA VAL A 32 10.36 9.35 25.43
C VAL A 32 11.57 8.43 25.26
N ASP A 33 11.46 7.41 24.41
CA ASP A 33 12.57 6.50 24.13
C ASP A 33 13.68 7.19 23.36
N ILE A 34 13.33 8.05 22.40
CA ILE A 34 14.29 8.90 21.67
C ILE A 34 15.02 9.84 22.64
N GLU A 35 14.29 10.48 23.56
CA GLU A 35 14.87 11.40 24.55
C GLU A 35 15.73 10.66 25.59
N GLN A 36 15.41 9.42 25.92
CA GLN A 36 16.22 8.58 26.79
C GLN A 36 17.57 8.23 26.16
N VAL A 37 17.58 7.90 24.85
CA VAL A 37 18.82 7.59 24.11
C VAL A 37 19.61 8.85 23.77
N PHE A 38 18.91 9.94 23.42
CA PHE A 38 19.51 11.22 23.05
C PHE A 38 18.99 12.37 23.93
N PRO A 39 19.51 12.53 25.15
CA PRO A 39 19.08 13.57 26.07
C PRO A 39 19.18 14.98 25.47
N GLY A 40 18.07 15.74 25.55
CA GLY A 40 18.01 17.11 25.03
C GLY A 40 17.71 17.21 23.53
N VAL A 41 17.21 16.14 22.90
CA VAL A 41 16.68 16.15 21.54
C VAL A 41 15.63 17.26 21.36
N LYS A 42 15.76 18.04 20.29
CA LYS A 42 14.77 19.08 19.92
C LYS A 42 13.85 18.63 18.80
N HIS A 43 14.41 18.01 17.76
CA HIS A 43 13.68 17.51 16.60
C HIS A 43 14.49 16.42 15.89
N VAL A 44 13.81 15.61 15.08
CA VAL A 44 14.39 14.54 14.27
C VAL A 44 14.26 14.89 12.79
N LYS A 45 15.26 14.54 11.99
CA LYS A 45 15.30 14.77 10.54
C LYS A 45 15.52 13.48 9.77
N ASN A 46 14.86 13.35 8.62
CA ASN A 46 15.20 12.36 7.59
C ASN A 46 15.84 13.11 6.42
N GLY A 47 17.18 13.04 6.31
CA GLY A 47 17.95 13.89 5.41
C GLY A 47 17.72 15.38 5.72
N ASN A 48 17.13 16.12 4.77
CA ASN A 48 16.83 17.55 4.89
C ASN A 48 15.41 17.85 5.42
N ILE A 49 14.58 16.82 5.65
CA ILE A 49 13.18 16.97 6.04
C ILE A 49 13.06 16.80 7.56
N THR A 50 12.42 17.75 8.25
CA THR A 50 12.13 17.61 9.68
C THR A 50 10.89 16.73 9.86
N ILE A 51 11.03 15.68 10.66
CA ILE A 51 9.93 14.76 10.97
C ILE A 51 9.07 15.41 12.04
N ASN A 52 7.78 15.53 11.74
CA ASN A 52 6.80 16.05 12.68
C ASN A 52 6.31 14.92 13.60
N LEU A 53 5.95 15.27 14.83
CA LEU A 53 5.23 14.38 15.73
C LEU A 53 3.89 13.97 15.09
N MET A 54 3.49 12.72 15.29
CA MET A 54 2.22 12.20 14.79
C MET A 54 1.04 13.00 15.32
N LYS A 55 0.04 13.17 14.44
CA LYS A 55 -1.22 13.81 14.75
C LYS A 55 -2.37 12.87 14.39
N ASP A 56 -3.43 12.92 15.18
CA ASP A 56 -4.67 12.19 14.91
C ASP A 56 -5.47 12.82 13.76
N SER A 57 -6.62 12.23 13.44
CA SER A 57 -7.56 12.73 12.42
C SER A 57 -8.03 14.17 12.67
N ASP A 58 -8.04 14.60 13.93
CA ASP A 58 -8.46 15.93 14.37
C ASP A 58 -7.29 16.93 14.41
N ARG A 59 -6.11 16.51 13.95
CA ARG A 59 -4.84 17.27 13.97
C ARG A 59 -4.30 17.56 15.37
N ASN A 60 -4.80 16.89 16.40
CA ASN A 60 -4.22 16.95 17.73
C ASN A 60 -3.00 16.04 17.77
N ARG A 61 -2.01 16.38 18.60
CA ARG A 61 -0.82 15.54 18.78
C ARG A 61 -1.22 14.27 19.53
N VAL A 62 -0.85 13.11 19.00
CA VAL A 62 -1.06 11.82 19.67
C VAL A 62 -0.22 11.80 20.94
N VAL A 63 -0.81 11.41 22.07
CA VAL A 63 -0.14 11.27 23.37
C VAL A 63 -0.17 9.78 23.74
N PRO A 64 0.97 9.15 24.08
CA PRO A 64 2.32 9.73 24.18
C PRO A 64 2.88 10.17 22.82
N TYR A 65 3.65 11.25 22.81
CA TYR A 65 4.24 11.79 21.58
C TYR A 65 5.08 10.71 20.89
N CYS A 66 4.85 10.53 19.60
CA CYS A 66 5.55 9.55 18.78
C CYS A 66 5.81 10.10 17.37
N ILE A 67 6.73 9.45 16.66
CA ILE A 67 6.98 9.66 15.24
C ILE A 67 6.68 8.36 14.47
N GLU A 68 6.27 8.50 13.21
CA GLU A 68 6.02 7.35 12.33
C GLU A 68 7.34 6.66 11.98
N HIS A 69 7.33 5.33 11.91
CA HIS A 69 8.49 4.53 11.51
C HIS A 69 8.84 4.75 10.03
N HIS A 70 10.12 4.95 9.76
CA HIS A 70 10.71 5.11 8.45
C HIS A 70 11.65 3.92 8.16
N PRO A 71 11.13 2.85 7.51
CA PRO A 71 11.95 1.68 7.21
C PRO A 71 13.14 2.07 6.33
N ASP A 72 14.28 1.43 6.59
CA ASP A 72 15.54 1.60 5.85
C ASP A 72 16.17 3.01 5.90
N ALA A 73 15.63 3.92 6.72
CA ALA A 73 16.17 5.27 6.90
C ALA A 73 16.89 5.40 8.25
N ILE A 74 18.06 6.04 8.25
CA ILE A 74 18.74 6.48 9.48
C ILE A 74 18.29 7.90 9.78
N LEU A 75 17.64 8.10 10.91
CA LEU A 75 17.08 9.39 11.29
C LEU A 75 18.10 10.22 12.08
N ASN A 76 18.33 11.45 11.63
CA ASN A 76 19.25 12.37 12.25
C ASN A 76 18.60 13.09 13.44
N VAL A 77 19.16 12.93 14.62
CA VAL A 77 18.70 13.57 15.85
C VAL A 77 19.40 14.92 16.00
N VAL A 78 18.61 15.98 16.19
CA VAL A 78 19.14 17.33 16.44
C VAL A 78 18.97 17.65 17.91
N GLY A 79 20.06 17.49 18.66
CA GLY A 79 20.14 17.87 20.06
C GLY A 79 20.18 19.38 20.26
N SER A 80 19.76 19.82 21.43
CA SER A 80 20.27 21.06 22.01
C SER A 80 21.78 20.88 22.12
N THR A 81 22.58 21.73 21.47
CA THR A 81 24.01 21.82 21.79
C THR A 81 24.10 22.16 23.27
N ILE A 82 24.24 21.13 24.10
CA ILE A 82 24.68 21.30 25.47
C ILE A 82 26.07 21.87 25.27
N VAL A 83 26.21 23.18 25.45
CA VAL A 83 27.50 23.81 25.60
C VAL A 83 28.15 23.03 26.72
N LYS A 84 29.06 22.12 26.36
CA LYS A 84 29.91 21.43 27.32
C LYS A 84 30.71 22.56 27.94
N ASN A 85 30.19 23.12 29.04
CA ASN A 85 30.90 24.08 29.84
C ASN A 85 32.25 23.44 30.12
N SER A 86 33.30 24.13 29.66
CA SER A 86 34.68 23.76 29.87
C SER A 86 34.89 23.45 31.36
N PRO A 87 35.77 22.50 31.71
CA PRO A 87 36.00 22.15 33.10
C PRO A 87 36.59 23.36 33.82
N ILE A 88 35.81 23.99 34.70
CA ILE A 88 36.34 24.86 35.74
C ILE A 88 36.87 23.92 36.82
N GLU A 89 38.18 23.83 36.94
CA GLU A 89 38.86 23.30 38.11
C GLU A 89 38.43 24.12 39.35
N THR A 90 37.64 23.55 40.27
CA THR A 90 37.66 23.97 41.68
C THR A 90 37.16 22.85 42.61
N THR A 91 38.12 22.23 43.27
CA THR A 91 38.24 21.94 44.71
C THR A 91 36.96 21.82 45.58
N ARG A 92 36.85 20.63 46.22
CA ARG A 92 36.22 20.27 47.53
C ARG A 92 35.32 21.32 48.21
N ASP A 93 34.09 20.95 48.59
CA ASP A 93 33.78 20.44 49.94
C ASP A 93 32.29 20.01 50.12
N LEU A 94 32.09 19.25 51.18
CA LEU A 94 30.90 18.54 51.69
C LEU A 94 29.61 19.38 51.85
N THR A 95 28.44 18.78 51.65
CA THR A 95 27.41 18.47 52.69
C THR A 95 26.04 18.07 52.10
N ALA A 96 25.31 17.25 52.86
CA ALA A 96 24.05 16.60 52.53
C ALA A 96 22.80 17.42 52.92
N THR A 97 21.72 17.26 52.15
CA THR A 97 20.28 17.43 52.55
C THR A 97 19.43 17.02 51.33
N SER A 98 18.65 15.92 51.32
CA SER A 98 17.38 15.61 52.02
C SER A 98 16.20 16.55 51.68
N GLY A 99 15.13 15.96 51.14
CA GLY A 99 13.81 16.56 50.81
C GLY A 99 13.34 16.04 49.44
N HIS A 100 12.48 15.03 49.29
CA HIS A 100 11.07 14.87 49.73
C HIS A 100 10.18 16.02 49.23
N ILE A 101 9.19 15.70 48.36
CA ILE A 101 7.77 16.13 48.36
C ILE A 101 7.11 15.87 46.98
N ASP A 102 6.16 14.93 47.04
CA ASP A 102 4.76 14.95 46.60
C ASP A 102 4.30 14.99 45.13
N ILE A 103 3.61 13.89 44.85
CA ILE A 103 2.54 13.64 43.89
C ILE A 103 1.32 14.54 44.17
N PRO A 104 0.55 14.93 43.14
CA PRO A 104 -0.89 15.04 43.30
C PRO A 104 -1.67 14.20 42.28
N THR A 105 -2.37 13.22 42.84
CA THR A 105 -3.52 12.52 42.26
C THR A 105 -4.68 13.49 42.09
N ARG A 106 -5.34 13.51 40.93
CA ARG A 106 -6.65 14.14 40.78
C ARG A 106 -7.60 13.24 39.97
N THR A 107 -8.53 12.63 40.70
CA THR A 107 -9.79 12.06 40.24
C THR A 107 -10.81 13.18 39.97
N LEU A 108 -11.67 13.02 38.95
CA LEU A 108 -13.14 13.23 39.02
C LEU A 108 -13.85 13.01 37.66
N THR A 109 -14.65 11.92 37.59
CA THR A 109 -16.08 11.82 37.20
C THR A 109 -16.73 12.70 36.10
N LYS A 110 -17.39 12.02 35.13
CA LYS A 110 -18.81 12.16 34.64
C LYS A 110 -18.92 11.42 33.29
N ASP A 111 -19.71 10.37 33.06
CA ASP A 111 -21.15 10.06 33.25
C ASP A 111 -22.10 10.75 32.24
N ARG A 112 -22.63 9.94 31.29
CA ARG A 112 -23.93 9.98 30.53
C ARG A 112 -23.78 9.29 29.16
N THR A 113 -24.47 8.20 28.79
CA THR A 113 -25.93 7.88 28.66
C THR A 113 -26.48 8.15 27.24
N ILE A 114 -26.69 7.04 26.51
CA ILE A 114 -27.81 6.59 25.64
C ILE A 114 -28.31 7.50 24.49
N GLU A 115 -28.39 6.96 23.27
CA GLU A 115 -29.64 6.66 22.52
C GLU A 115 -29.37 6.16 21.08
N GLY A 116 -30.17 5.18 20.64
CA GLY A 116 -30.33 4.79 19.23
C GLY A 116 -31.81 4.87 18.83
N PRO A 117 -32.18 4.68 17.56
CA PRO A 117 -33.56 4.34 17.17
C PRO A 117 -33.61 3.10 16.25
N GLN A 118 -34.42 2.06 16.53
CA GLN A 118 -35.88 1.90 16.45
C GLN A 118 -36.47 1.77 15.02
N VAL A 119 -37.20 0.66 14.86
CA VAL A 119 -37.77 0.02 13.67
C VAL A 119 -39.26 0.35 13.59
N SER A 120 -39.81 0.50 12.38
CA SER A 120 -41.23 0.77 12.14
C SER A 120 -41.95 -0.47 11.59
N SER A 121 -43.07 -0.84 12.21
CA SER A 121 -44.03 -1.84 11.76
C SER A 121 -45.30 -1.17 11.21
N LEU A 122 -45.95 -1.80 10.23
CA LEU A 122 -47.22 -1.39 9.62
C LEU A 122 -48.31 -2.41 9.99
N GLN A 123 -49.45 -1.90 10.46
CA GLN A 123 -50.68 -2.67 10.74
C GLN A 123 -51.73 -2.43 9.65
N THR A 124 -52.52 -3.46 9.36
CA THR A 124 -53.67 -3.50 8.45
C THR A 124 -54.98 -3.53 9.23
N ASP A 125 -55.91 -2.63 8.90
CA ASP A 125 -57.28 -2.57 9.42
C ASP A 125 -58.27 -3.33 8.53
N SER A 126 -59.20 -4.08 9.14
CA SER A 126 -60.43 -4.56 8.50
C SER A 126 -61.57 -4.52 9.51
N SER A 127 -62.63 -3.77 9.18
CA SER A 127 -63.85 -3.61 10.00
C SER A 127 -65.05 -4.18 9.23
N ILE A 128 -65.81 -5.06 9.87
CA ILE A 128 -67.12 -5.56 9.39
C ILE A 128 -68.20 -5.05 10.34
N SER A 129 -69.28 -4.50 9.78
CA SER A 129 -70.44 -3.95 10.48
C SER A 129 -71.54 -4.99 10.74
N GLU A 130 -72.06 -4.99 11.97
CA GLU A 130 -73.21 -5.78 12.42
C GLU A 130 -74.54 -5.14 11.97
N ILE A 131 -75.45 -5.93 11.41
CA ILE A 131 -76.85 -5.55 11.13
C ILE A 131 -77.77 -6.24 12.13
N ASN A 132 -78.49 -5.43 12.90
CA ASN A 132 -79.44 -5.83 13.94
C ASN A 132 -80.86 -5.85 13.34
N ILE A 133 -81.57 -6.99 13.39
CA ILE A 133 -82.94 -7.13 12.90
C ILE A 133 -83.87 -7.51 14.06
N LYS A 134 -84.83 -6.62 14.37
CA LYS A 134 -85.95 -6.88 15.30
C LYS A 134 -87.13 -7.48 14.55
N THR A 135 -87.67 -8.58 15.08
CA THR A 135 -88.87 -9.28 14.60
C THR A 135 -90.12 -8.72 15.29
N SER A 136 -91.12 -8.32 14.50
CA SER A 136 -92.47 -7.98 14.97
C SER A 136 -93.49 -8.93 14.33
N GLU A 137 -94.30 -9.60 15.15
CA GLU A 137 -95.36 -10.50 14.72
C GLU A 137 -96.56 -9.73 14.16
N ALA A 138 -96.84 -9.89 12.87
CA ALA A 138 -98.05 -9.38 12.22
C ALA A 138 -98.86 -10.54 11.62
N LYS A 139 -100.17 -10.59 11.92
CA LYS A 139 -101.12 -11.53 11.34
C LYS A 139 -101.29 -11.27 9.84
N LEU A 140 -100.88 -12.23 9.01
CA LEU A 140 -100.94 -12.16 7.55
C LEU A 140 -102.37 -12.33 7.00
N SER A 141 -102.74 -11.47 6.07
CA SER A 141 -103.98 -11.51 5.28
C SER A 141 -103.93 -12.62 4.22
N PHE A 142 -105.10 -13.19 3.85
CA PHE A 142 -105.24 -14.26 2.85
C PHE A 142 -104.59 -13.91 1.49
N LYS A 143 -104.59 -12.62 1.08
CA LYS A 143 -103.86 -12.17 -0.12
C LYS A 143 -102.34 -12.30 0.01
N GLN A 144 -101.79 -12.12 1.21
CA GLN A 144 -100.37 -12.32 1.46
C GLN A 144 -100.00 -13.81 1.50
N VAL A 145 -100.95 -14.68 1.87
CA VAL A 145 -100.78 -16.14 1.78
C VAL A 145 -100.67 -16.59 0.32
N VAL A 146 -101.57 -16.12 -0.57
CA VAL A 146 -101.52 -16.47 -2.00
C VAL A 146 -100.23 -15.97 -2.68
N ASN A 147 -99.81 -14.74 -2.39
CA ASN A 147 -98.53 -14.21 -2.89
C ASN A 147 -97.30 -14.94 -2.30
N ARG A 148 -97.44 -15.60 -1.15
CA ARG A 148 -96.38 -16.44 -0.57
C ARG A 148 -96.30 -17.80 -1.25
N TRP A 149 -97.43 -18.35 -1.70
CA TRP A 149 -97.47 -19.59 -2.47
C TRP A 149 -96.88 -19.42 -3.87
N GLN A 150 -97.23 -18.36 -4.60
CA GLN A 150 -96.62 -18.09 -5.91
C GLN A 150 -95.11 -17.85 -5.83
N ARG A 151 -94.63 -17.20 -4.75
CA ARG A 151 -93.19 -17.06 -4.50
C ARG A 151 -92.49 -18.40 -4.25
N LYS A 152 -93.11 -19.29 -3.47
CA LYS A 152 -92.58 -20.64 -3.24
C LYS A 152 -92.47 -21.47 -4.51
N THR A 153 -93.41 -21.32 -5.44
CA THR A 153 -93.36 -22.04 -6.73
C THR A 153 -92.20 -21.55 -7.60
N LEU A 154 -91.98 -20.23 -7.65
CA LEU A 154 -90.85 -19.64 -8.37
C LEU A 154 -89.50 -19.98 -7.71
N GLU A 155 -89.45 -20.00 -6.37
CA GLU A 155 -88.26 -20.41 -5.61
C GLU A 155 -87.87 -21.86 -5.92
N LEU A 156 -88.83 -22.79 -5.98
CA LEU A 156 -88.57 -24.19 -6.34
C LEU A 156 -88.05 -24.35 -7.78
N GLU A 157 -88.56 -23.56 -8.71
CA GLU A 157 -88.11 -23.60 -10.12
C GLU A 157 -86.68 -23.02 -10.27
N ILE A 158 -86.37 -21.98 -9.50
CA ILE A 158 -85.02 -21.40 -9.41
C ILE A 158 -84.04 -22.39 -8.76
N GLU A 159 -84.44 -23.06 -7.67
CA GLU A 159 -83.65 -24.10 -7.02
C GLU A 159 -83.37 -25.26 -7.99
N GLN A 160 -84.37 -25.73 -8.74
CA GLN A 160 -84.16 -26.79 -9.73
C GLN A 160 -83.18 -26.40 -10.84
N ARG A 161 -83.24 -25.16 -11.33
CA ARG A 161 -82.27 -24.66 -12.33
C ARG A 161 -80.86 -24.55 -11.76
N LEU A 162 -80.73 -24.07 -10.53
CA LEU A 162 -79.44 -24.02 -9.82
C LEU A 162 -78.86 -25.43 -9.65
N ILE A 163 -79.66 -26.41 -9.24
CA ILE A 163 -79.23 -27.80 -9.07
C ILE A 163 -78.78 -28.41 -10.41
N SER A 164 -79.48 -28.12 -11.52
CA SER A 164 -79.10 -28.61 -12.85
C SER A 164 -77.82 -27.99 -13.43
N SER A 165 -77.30 -26.92 -12.82
CA SER A 165 -76.05 -26.26 -13.25
C SER A 165 -74.80 -26.79 -12.52
N LEU A 166 -74.97 -27.64 -11.50
CA LEU A 166 -73.88 -28.19 -10.72
C LEU A 166 -73.24 -29.41 -11.42
N PRO A 167 -71.96 -29.72 -11.13
CA PRO A 167 -71.32 -30.94 -11.61
C PRO A 167 -72.12 -32.19 -11.25
N ALA A 168 -72.14 -33.20 -12.12
CA ALA A 168 -73.01 -34.39 -12.00
C ALA A 168 -72.89 -35.09 -10.64
N GLU A 169 -71.69 -35.21 -10.08
CA GLU A 169 -71.47 -35.79 -8.74
C GLU A 169 -72.12 -34.98 -7.60
N VAL A 170 -72.11 -33.65 -7.70
CA VAL A 170 -72.77 -32.77 -6.73
C VAL A 170 -74.28 -32.85 -6.88
N GLN A 171 -74.77 -32.95 -8.12
CA GLN A 171 -76.19 -33.10 -8.43
C GLN A 171 -76.75 -34.42 -7.88
N GLU A 172 -76.01 -35.52 -8.02
CA GLU A 172 -76.37 -36.83 -7.48
C GLU A 172 -76.43 -36.83 -5.95
N GLN A 173 -75.43 -36.24 -5.28
CA GLN A 173 -75.44 -36.08 -3.82
C GLN A 173 -76.61 -35.21 -3.31
N LEU A 174 -76.93 -34.12 -4.00
CA LEU A 174 -78.07 -33.26 -3.66
C LEU A 174 -79.41 -33.98 -3.84
N GLN A 175 -79.56 -34.77 -4.91
CA GLN A 175 -80.76 -35.59 -5.12
C GLN A 175 -80.91 -36.67 -4.04
N LEU A 176 -79.82 -37.37 -3.70
CA LEU A 176 -79.82 -38.36 -2.61
C LEU A 176 -80.21 -37.73 -1.26
N SER A 177 -79.67 -36.54 -0.95
CA SER A 177 -79.99 -35.79 0.26
C SER A 177 -81.45 -35.31 0.29
N SER A 178 -81.95 -34.76 -0.83
CA SER A 178 -83.34 -34.34 -1.00
C SER A 178 -84.30 -35.51 -0.82
N ASN A 179 -84.01 -36.66 -1.44
CA ASN A 179 -84.82 -37.88 -1.32
C ASN A 179 -84.82 -38.42 0.11
N GLY A 180 -83.68 -38.31 0.82
CA GLY A 180 -83.59 -38.61 2.24
C GLY A 180 -84.51 -37.72 3.09
N HIS A 181 -84.52 -36.41 2.86
CA HIS A 181 -85.39 -35.48 3.58
C HIS A 181 -86.88 -35.71 3.33
N ILE A 182 -87.26 -36.01 2.09
CA ILE A 182 -88.64 -36.35 1.74
C ILE A 182 -89.09 -37.61 2.50
N SER A 183 -88.23 -38.64 2.56
CA SER A 183 -88.51 -39.88 3.27
C SER A 183 -88.75 -39.68 4.77
N VAL A 184 -88.00 -38.77 5.41
CA VAL A 184 -88.19 -38.40 6.84
C VAL A 184 -89.53 -37.73 7.08
N LEU A 185 -89.90 -36.76 6.23
CA LEU A 185 -91.20 -36.08 6.34
C LEU A 185 -92.37 -37.05 6.15
N GLN A 186 -92.21 -38.04 5.28
CA GLN A 186 -93.20 -39.08 5.05
C GLN A 186 -93.33 -40.04 6.24
N ALA A 187 -92.21 -40.45 6.86
CA ALA A 187 -92.21 -41.28 8.07
C ALA A 187 -92.88 -40.57 9.27
N LEU A 188 -92.61 -39.26 9.46
CA LEU A 188 -93.26 -38.43 10.48
C LEU A 188 -94.78 -38.32 10.25
N LYS A 189 -95.22 -38.17 9.00
CA LYS A 189 -96.64 -38.11 8.63
C LYS A 189 -97.38 -39.41 8.93
N ASN A 190 -96.67 -40.54 8.89
CA ASN A 190 -97.22 -41.88 9.14
C ASN A 190 -97.11 -42.31 10.61
N GLY A 191 -96.61 -41.46 11.51
CA GLY A 191 -96.47 -41.76 12.94
C GLY A 191 -95.31 -42.71 13.28
N GLN A 192 -94.37 -42.94 12.35
CA GLN A 192 -93.21 -43.80 12.56
C GLN A 192 -92.06 -43.01 13.21
N VAL A 193 -92.21 -42.72 14.50
CA VAL A 193 -91.29 -41.86 15.27
C VAL A 193 -89.86 -42.43 15.31
N GLU A 194 -89.71 -43.73 15.56
CA GLU A 194 -88.39 -44.39 15.63
C GLU A 194 -87.58 -44.25 14.33
N GLN A 195 -88.23 -44.36 13.18
CA GLN A 195 -87.57 -44.25 11.88
C GLN A 195 -87.09 -42.81 11.64
N SER A 196 -87.88 -41.81 12.07
CA SER A 196 -87.49 -40.40 12.00
C SER A 196 -86.33 -40.05 12.93
N GLU A 197 -86.26 -40.65 14.12
CA GLU A 197 -85.14 -40.47 15.06
C GLU A 197 -83.84 -41.04 14.50
N MET A 198 -83.89 -42.23 13.89
CA MET A 198 -82.71 -42.83 13.23
C MET A 198 -82.17 -41.95 12.10
N PHE A 199 -83.06 -41.37 11.27
CA PHE A 199 -82.64 -40.45 10.21
C PHE A 199 -82.08 -39.14 10.76
N MET A 200 -82.66 -38.59 11.83
CA MET A 200 -82.12 -37.39 12.49
C MET A 200 -80.72 -37.64 13.04
N LYS A 201 -80.51 -38.80 13.68
CA LYS A 201 -79.19 -39.22 14.16
C LYS A 201 -78.18 -39.34 13.02
N CYS A 202 -78.55 -40.00 11.91
CA CYS A 202 -77.71 -40.09 10.71
C CYS A 202 -77.37 -38.71 10.13
N PHE A 203 -78.34 -37.78 10.10
CA PHE A 203 -78.10 -36.43 9.63
C PHE A 203 -77.16 -35.62 10.56
N GLN A 204 -77.25 -35.85 11.87
CA GLN A 204 -76.33 -35.27 12.83
C GLN A 204 -74.91 -35.82 12.67
N GLU A 205 -74.75 -37.13 12.46
CA GLU A 205 -73.46 -37.75 12.15
C GLU A 205 -72.87 -37.18 10.85
N LEU A 206 -73.68 -37.04 9.79
CA LEU A 206 -73.25 -36.43 8.53
C LEU A 206 -72.82 -34.96 8.70
N LYS A 207 -73.53 -34.18 9.52
CA LYS A 207 -73.12 -32.80 9.83
C LYS A 207 -71.77 -32.75 10.54
N VAL A 208 -71.53 -33.65 11.49
CA VAL A 208 -70.25 -33.76 12.18
C VAL A 208 -69.14 -34.13 11.20
N GLU A 209 -69.40 -35.05 10.27
CA GLU A 209 -68.41 -35.46 9.26
C GLU A 209 -68.12 -34.35 8.23
N MET A 210 -69.14 -33.60 7.80
CA MET A 210 -68.95 -32.41 6.96
C MET A 210 -68.12 -31.33 7.68
N ALA A 211 -68.33 -31.13 8.99
CA ALA A 211 -67.52 -30.21 9.77
C ALA A 211 -66.04 -30.65 9.78
N LYS A 212 -65.77 -31.94 10.04
CA LYS A 212 -64.39 -32.48 9.95
C LYS A 212 -63.77 -32.32 8.56
N ASN A 213 -64.55 -32.54 7.49
CA ASN A 213 -64.05 -32.34 6.13
C ASN A 213 -63.70 -30.88 5.84
N ASN A 214 -64.47 -29.93 6.37
CA ASN A 214 -64.13 -28.51 6.27
C ASN A 214 -62.87 -28.17 7.06
N ASP A 215 -62.69 -28.74 8.26
CA ASP A 215 -61.48 -28.55 9.06
C ASP A 215 -60.25 -29.14 8.34
N LEU A 216 -60.35 -30.34 7.77
CA LEU A 216 -59.30 -30.96 6.96
C LEU A 216 -58.98 -30.14 5.70
N ALA A 217 -60.00 -29.55 5.05
CA ALA A 217 -59.79 -28.67 3.91
C ALA A 217 -59.05 -27.39 4.32
N ALA A 218 -59.34 -26.83 5.50
CA ALA A 218 -58.62 -25.70 6.05
C ALA A 218 -57.15 -26.05 6.36
N GLU A 219 -56.90 -27.20 7.00
CA GLU A 219 -55.54 -27.69 7.29
C GLU A 219 -54.74 -27.94 6.00
N ASN A 220 -55.36 -28.52 4.97
CA ASN A 220 -54.72 -28.70 3.66
C ASN A 220 -54.37 -27.37 2.98
N ASN A 221 -55.23 -26.36 3.11
CA ASN A 221 -54.94 -25.02 2.58
C ASN A 221 -53.78 -24.35 3.33
N GLU A 222 -53.71 -24.51 4.66
CA GLU A 222 -52.58 -24.02 5.47
C GLU A 222 -51.27 -24.74 5.09
N LEU A 223 -51.32 -26.06 4.91
CA LEU A 223 -50.17 -26.84 4.47
C LEU A 223 -49.68 -26.42 3.07
N ALA A 224 -50.61 -26.15 2.15
CA ALA A 224 -50.28 -25.63 0.82
C ALA A 224 -49.63 -24.25 0.89
N ALA A 225 -50.10 -23.35 1.76
CA ALA A 225 -49.48 -22.06 2.00
C ALA A 225 -48.05 -22.20 2.55
N ASN A 226 -47.85 -23.07 3.54
CA ASN A 226 -46.54 -23.35 4.13
C ASN A 226 -45.56 -23.95 3.10
N ASN A 227 -46.02 -24.85 2.23
CA ASN A 227 -45.20 -25.41 1.15
C ASN A 227 -44.79 -24.34 0.13
N ASN A 228 -45.68 -23.41 -0.21
CA ASN A 228 -45.36 -22.29 -1.09
C ASN A 228 -44.32 -21.36 -0.43
N GLU A 229 -44.47 -21.05 0.86
CA GLU A 229 -43.48 -20.26 1.60
C GLU A 229 -42.10 -20.95 1.61
N LEU A 230 -42.07 -22.26 1.87
CA LEU A 230 -40.83 -23.03 1.86
C LEU A 230 -40.17 -23.05 0.47
N ALA A 231 -40.95 -23.16 -0.61
CA ALA A 231 -40.45 -23.08 -1.97
C ALA A 231 -39.83 -21.71 -2.27
N THR A 232 -40.44 -20.61 -1.81
CA THR A 232 -39.85 -19.27 -1.96
C THR A 232 -38.54 -19.12 -1.21
N LYS A 233 -38.46 -19.61 0.04
CA LYS A 233 -37.22 -19.60 0.83
C LYS A 233 -36.11 -20.45 0.20
N SER A 234 -36.47 -21.60 -0.37
CA SER A 234 -35.53 -22.47 -1.08
C SER A 234 -34.93 -21.78 -2.31
N ASN A 235 -35.77 -21.09 -3.10
CA ASN A 235 -35.32 -20.33 -4.27
C ASN A 235 -34.43 -19.13 -3.88
N GLU A 236 -34.76 -18.43 -2.79
CA GLU A 236 -33.93 -17.33 -2.27
C GLU A 236 -32.55 -17.84 -1.83
N LEU A 237 -32.51 -18.99 -1.13
CA LEU A 237 -31.25 -19.61 -0.72
C LEU A 237 -30.40 -20.07 -1.92
N ALA A 238 -31.04 -20.62 -2.96
CA ALA A 238 -30.36 -20.99 -4.19
C ALA A 238 -29.74 -19.76 -4.87
N ALA A 239 -30.47 -18.64 -4.95
CA ALA A 239 -29.96 -17.38 -5.49
C ALA A 239 -28.74 -16.89 -4.69
N LYS A 240 -28.82 -16.85 -3.35
CA LYS A 240 -27.69 -16.47 -2.48
C LYS A 240 -26.47 -17.37 -2.68
N ASN A 241 -26.67 -18.68 -2.83
CA ASN A 241 -25.56 -19.60 -3.12
C ASN A 241 -24.90 -19.33 -4.47
N THR A 242 -25.67 -18.97 -5.51
CA THR A 242 -25.10 -18.59 -6.81
C THR A 242 -24.33 -17.27 -6.76
N GLU A 243 -24.81 -16.29 -5.99
CA GLU A 243 -24.10 -15.03 -5.77
C GLU A 243 -22.78 -15.25 -5.02
N MET A 244 -22.80 -16.08 -3.97
CA MET A 244 -21.59 -16.44 -3.23
C MET A 244 -20.56 -17.16 -4.10
N ALA A 245 -20.99 -18.11 -4.94
CA ALA A 245 -20.11 -18.79 -5.88
C ALA A 245 -19.49 -17.81 -6.89
N THR A 246 -20.28 -16.87 -7.41
CA THR A 246 -19.79 -15.82 -8.33
C THR A 246 -18.79 -14.90 -7.64
N CYS A 247 -19.02 -14.54 -6.37
CA CYS A 247 -18.09 -13.74 -5.57
C CYS A 247 -16.75 -14.48 -5.36
N MET A 248 -16.80 -15.79 -5.08
CA MET A 248 -15.59 -16.61 -4.93
C MET A 248 -14.74 -16.66 -6.20
N ILE A 249 -15.37 -16.77 -7.37
CA ILE A 249 -14.67 -16.75 -8.67
C ILE A 249 -13.94 -15.41 -8.87
N LYS A 250 -14.65 -14.28 -8.65
CA LYS A 250 -14.05 -12.94 -8.79
C LYS A 250 -12.88 -12.73 -7.82
N LEU A 251 -12.98 -13.25 -6.59
CA LEU A 251 -11.91 -13.16 -5.61
C LEU A 251 -10.67 -13.96 -6.06
N GLN A 252 -10.87 -15.16 -6.61
CA GLN A 252 -9.80 -15.98 -7.15
C GLN A 252 -9.10 -15.31 -8.34
N GLU A 253 -9.85 -14.71 -9.26
CA GLU A 253 -9.31 -13.96 -10.39
C GLU A 253 -8.46 -12.77 -9.92
N ALA A 254 -8.97 -11.99 -8.96
CA ALA A 254 -8.24 -10.86 -8.39
C ALA A 254 -6.95 -11.30 -7.68
N PHE A 255 -6.96 -12.46 -7.00
CA PHE A 255 -5.77 -13.05 -6.39
C PHE A 255 -4.73 -13.43 -7.44
N ASN A 256 -5.15 -14.10 -8.52
CA ASN A 256 -4.25 -14.50 -9.61
C ASN A 256 -3.61 -13.28 -10.29
N ILE A 257 -4.39 -12.22 -10.56
CA ILE A 257 -3.89 -10.96 -11.14
C ILE A 257 -2.82 -10.33 -10.23
N LYS A 258 -3.06 -10.28 -8.91
CA LYS A 258 -2.08 -9.75 -7.95
C LYS A 258 -0.80 -10.59 -7.91
N GLN A 259 -0.93 -11.91 -7.99
CA GLN A 259 0.22 -12.81 -8.01
C GLN A 259 1.07 -12.62 -9.28
N GLU A 260 0.44 -12.45 -10.44
CA GLU A 260 1.14 -12.18 -11.70
C GLU A 260 1.86 -10.83 -11.66
N ALA A 261 1.21 -9.78 -11.16
CA ALA A 261 1.83 -8.46 -11.01
C ALA A 261 3.06 -8.51 -10.07
N LEU A 262 2.99 -9.31 -8.99
CA LEU A 262 4.11 -9.51 -8.08
C LEU A 262 5.28 -10.23 -8.77
N ASN A 263 5.00 -11.26 -9.56
CA ASN A 263 6.02 -12.00 -10.32
C ASN A 263 6.70 -11.10 -11.37
N VAL A 264 5.94 -10.25 -12.06
CA VAL A 264 6.49 -9.27 -13.02
C VAL A 264 7.38 -8.25 -12.31
N MET A 265 6.95 -7.75 -11.15
CA MET A 265 7.76 -6.81 -10.35
C MET A 265 9.06 -7.46 -9.86
N GLN A 266 9.01 -8.71 -9.42
CA GLN A 266 10.19 -9.50 -9.02
C GLN A 266 11.18 -9.65 -10.17
N ALA A 267 10.71 -10.04 -11.37
CA ALA A 267 11.54 -10.19 -12.55
C ALA A 267 12.18 -8.85 -12.98
N ALA A 268 11.43 -7.75 -12.93
CA ALA A 268 11.96 -6.42 -13.22
C ALA A 268 13.04 -5.99 -12.22
N PHE A 269 12.88 -6.35 -10.95
CA PHE A 269 13.89 -6.10 -9.92
C PHE A 269 15.18 -6.87 -10.18
N GLU A 270 15.09 -8.15 -10.57
CA GLU A 270 16.26 -8.98 -10.91
C GLU A 270 17.02 -8.44 -12.13
N VAL A 271 16.31 -8.03 -13.18
CA VAL A 271 16.93 -7.39 -14.37
C VAL A 271 17.70 -6.14 -13.97
N LYS A 272 17.08 -5.26 -13.16
CA LYS A 272 17.73 -4.04 -12.68
C LYS A 272 18.94 -4.32 -11.79
N GLN A 273 18.87 -5.38 -10.98
CA GLN A 273 20.00 -5.82 -10.15
C GLN A 273 21.18 -6.29 -11.02
N GLU A 274 20.89 -7.01 -12.11
CA GLU A 274 21.92 -7.48 -13.05
C GLU A 274 22.55 -6.32 -13.84
N GLU A 275 21.75 -5.37 -14.33
CA GLU A 275 22.26 -4.14 -14.97
C GLU A 275 23.20 -3.37 -14.05
N MET A 276 22.85 -3.25 -12.76
CA MET A 276 23.69 -2.58 -11.78
C MET A 276 25.03 -3.30 -11.57
N LYS A 277 25.02 -4.64 -11.51
CA LYS A 277 26.25 -5.44 -11.43
C LYS A 277 27.13 -5.25 -12.66
N GLN A 278 26.54 -5.25 -13.86
CA GLN A 278 27.29 -5.01 -15.10
C GLN A 278 27.93 -3.63 -15.12
N LEU A 279 27.21 -2.59 -14.69
CA LEU A 279 27.75 -1.24 -14.59
C LEU A 279 28.91 -1.17 -13.59
N GLN A 280 28.80 -1.87 -12.45
CA GLN A 280 29.88 -1.96 -11.47
C GLN A 280 31.12 -2.65 -12.05
N ILE A 281 30.95 -3.77 -12.76
CA ILE A 281 32.04 -4.48 -13.44
C ILE A 281 32.72 -3.58 -14.47
N GLN A 282 31.94 -2.85 -15.26
CA GLN A 282 32.46 -1.92 -16.25
C GLN A 282 33.28 -0.79 -15.60
N ALA A 283 32.78 -0.21 -14.51
CA ALA A 283 33.49 0.83 -13.77
C ALA A 283 34.83 0.32 -13.20
N LEU A 284 34.83 -0.88 -12.60
CA LEU A 284 36.06 -1.52 -12.10
C LEU A 284 37.07 -1.80 -13.23
N SER A 285 36.59 -2.25 -14.40
CA SER A 285 37.44 -2.46 -15.57
C SER A 285 38.08 -1.15 -16.06
N GLN A 286 37.32 -0.05 -16.10
CA GLN A 286 37.84 1.26 -16.47
C GLN A 286 38.89 1.77 -15.47
N LEU A 287 38.67 1.58 -14.17
CA LEU A 287 39.64 1.95 -13.13
C LEU A 287 40.94 1.16 -13.29
N SER A 288 40.88 -0.15 -13.56
CA SER A 288 42.06 -0.98 -13.82
C SER A 288 42.84 -0.50 -15.05
N LEU A 289 42.16 -0.16 -16.14
CA LEU A 289 42.79 0.40 -17.34
C LEU A 289 43.50 1.74 -17.05
N LEU A 290 42.84 2.63 -16.29
CA LEU A 290 43.43 3.91 -15.90
C LEU A 290 44.65 3.71 -14.99
N GLN A 291 44.55 2.82 -14.00
CA GLN A 291 45.66 2.47 -13.12
C GLN A 291 46.87 1.94 -13.92
N ASN A 292 46.64 1.05 -14.89
CA ASN A 292 47.70 0.54 -15.76
C ASN A 292 48.34 1.63 -16.61
N ARG A 293 47.55 2.57 -17.14
CA ARG A 293 48.07 3.72 -17.91
C ARG A 293 48.88 4.67 -17.04
N VAL A 294 48.39 5.01 -15.85
CA VAL A 294 49.11 5.83 -14.88
C VAL A 294 50.42 5.16 -14.50
N GLN A 295 50.40 3.85 -14.21
CA GLN A 295 51.61 3.10 -13.90
C GLN A 295 52.61 3.12 -15.07
N ALA A 296 52.16 2.92 -16.30
CA ALA A 296 53.04 2.98 -17.47
C ALA A 296 53.67 4.37 -17.66
N VAL A 297 52.91 5.45 -17.46
CA VAL A 297 53.43 6.83 -17.49
C VAL A 297 54.45 7.03 -16.37
N LEU A 298 54.14 6.60 -15.14
CA LEU A 298 55.04 6.71 -14.00
C LEU A 298 56.35 5.94 -14.23
N THR A 299 56.29 4.71 -14.73
CA THR A 299 57.48 3.92 -15.07
C THR A 299 58.30 4.57 -16.18
N GLN A 300 57.66 5.06 -17.25
CA GLN A 300 58.36 5.80 -18.31
C GLN A 300 59.05 7.05 -17.77
N THR A 301 58.38 7.81 -16.88
CA THR A 301 59.02 8.95 -16.24
C THR A 301 60.18 8.49 -15.36
N TYR A 302 60.03 7.46 -14.53
CA TYR A 302 61.10 7.01 -13.62
C TYR A 302 62.36 6.54 -14.35
N GLU A 303 62.20 5.82 -15.46
CA GLU A 303 63.33 5.40 -16.32
C GLU A 303 64.00 6.58 -17.05
N LEU A 304 63.28 7.69 -17.27
CA LEU A 304 63.83 8.94 -17.80
C LEU A 304 64.56 9.79 -16.75
N HIS A 305 64.38 9.54 -15.45
CA HIS A 305 65.06 10.30 -14.38
C HIS A 305 66.45 9.75 -14.07
N GLU A 306 66.70 8.48 -14.39
CA GLU A 306 68.03 7.86 -14.25
C GLU A 306 68.91 8.07 -15.50
N TYR A 307 68.32 8.51 -16.63
CA TYR A 307 69.02 9.06 -17.79
C TYR A 307 68.42 10.40 -18.20
N PRO A 308 68.88 11.53 -17.63
CA PRO A 308 68.41 12.85 -18.05
C PRO A 308 68.73 13.02 -19.55
N ILE A 309 67.68 13.08 -20.37
CA ILE A 309 67.72 13.29 -21.82
C ILE A 309 68.71 14.41 -22.23
N PRO A 310 69.35 14.29 -23.41
CA PRO A 310 70.52 15.04 -23.85
C PRO A 310 70.38 16.54 -23.66
N ARG A 311 71.20 17.08 -22.75
CA ARG A 311 71.50 18.51 -22.69
C ARG A 311 71.96 18.94 -24.07
N LEU A 312 71.15 19.75 -24.75
CA LEU A 312 71.53 20.31 -26.04
C LEU A 312 72.89 20.98 -25.88
N PHE A 313 73.81 20.73 -26.80
CA PHE A 313 75.13 21.32 -26.73
C PHE A 313 75.52 21.95 -28.05
N VAL A 314 76.35 22.99 -27.94
CA VAL A 314 77.00 23.67 -29.05
C VAL A 314 78.50 23.52 -28.89
N VAL A 315 79.22 23.37 -29.99
CA VAL A 315 80.68 23.32 -29.99
C VAL A 315 81.20 24.62 -30.59
N LEU A 316 82.03 25.33 -29.83
CA LEU A 316 82.60 26.61 -30.20
C LEU A 316 84.14 26.55 -30.16
N PRO A 317 84.85 27.35 -30.97
CA PRO A 317 86.30 27.50 -30.87
C PRO A 317 86.70 28.04 -29.49
N GLN A 318 87.83 27.58 -28.94
CA GLN A 318 88.29 28.01 -27.62
C GLN A 318 88.89 29.43 -27.59
N TYR A 319 89.49 29.88 -28.70
CA TYR A 319 90.21 31.15 -28.78
C TYR A 319 89.98 31.85 -30.13
N ASP A 320 90.00 33.19 -30.12
CA ASP A 320 89.95 34.04 -31.32
C ASP A 320 91.29 34.16 -32.06
N SER A 321 92.32 33.41 -31.65
CA SER A 321 93.62 33.41 -32.33
C SER A 321 93.51 32.88 -33.76
N ALA A 322 94.38 33.37 -34.64
CA ALA A 322 94.44 33.07 -36.08
C ALA A 322 93.97 31.64 -36.44
N TRP A 323 92.69 31.53 -36.80
CA TRP A 323 92.03 30.29 -37.15
C TRP A 323 92.76 29.64 -38.34
N ASP A 324 93.25 28.42 -38.17
CA ASP A 324 93.88 27.71 -39.27
C ASP A 324 92.82 27.11 -40.21
N PHE A 325 92.62 27.77 -41.35
CA PHE A 325 91.73 27.29 -42.42
C PHE A 325 92.26 26.07 -43.16
N LYS A 326 93.58 25.83 -43.17
CA LYS A 326 94.18 24.70 -43.86
C LYS A 326 93.98 23.41 -43.08
N SER A 327 93.97 23.50 -41.75
CA SER A 327 93.70 22.35 -40.87
C SER A 327 92.69 22.72 -39.76
N PRO A 328 91.37 22.74 -40.08
CA PRO A 328 90.35 23.25 -39.16
C PRO A 328 90.26 22.44 -37.85
N PHE A 329 90.64 21.17 -37.87
CA PHE A 329 90.66 20.29 -36.69
C PHE A 329 91.93 20.42 -35.83
N SER A 330 92.93 21.19 -36.25
CA SER A 330 94.08 21.56 -35.42
C SER A 330 93.73 22.66 -34.42
N ASN A 331 92.59 23.34 -34.61
CA ASN A 331 92.06 24.31 -33.66
C ASN A 331 91.49 23.60 -32.42
N LYS A 332 91.55 24.27 -31.27
CA LYS A 332 90.93 23.77 -30.04
C LYS A 332 89.45 24.11 -29.98
N PHE A 333 88.63 23.13 -29.62
CA PHE A 333 87.18 23.27 -29.51
C PHE A 333 86.71 22.97 -28.10
N ARG A 334 85.66 23.68 -27.67
CA ARG A 334 84.97 23.44 -26.41
C ARG A 334 83.48 23.18 -26.65
N LEU A 335 82.95 22.22 -25.90
CA LEU A 335 81.54 21.88 -25.85
C LEU A 335 80.86 22.66 -24.72
N TYR A 336 79.77 23.35 -25.05
CA TYR A 336 78.94 24.09 -24.12
C TYR A 336 77.52 23.55 -24.13
N PHE A 337 76.91 23.38 -22.97
CA PHE A 337 75.49 23.03 -22.86
C PHE A 337 74.63 24.29 -22.96
N LEU A 338 73.48 24.18 -23.61
CA LEU A 338 72.44 25.21 -23.62
C LEU A 338 71.65 25.12 -22.30
N CYS A 339 71.28 26.26 -21.72
CA CYS A 339 70.34 26.32 -20.59
C CYS A 339 68.96 25.86 -21.08
N GLU A 340 68.28 25.04 -20.30
CA GLU A 340 66.87 24.64 -20.53
C GLU A 340 65.89 25.78 -20.18
N CYS A 341 66.43 26.96 -19.92
CA CYS A 341 65.77 28.14 -19.41
C CYS A 341 65.07 28.86 -20.58
N GLY A 342 63.90 28.34 -20.98
CA GLY A 342 63.09 28.87 -22.07
C GLY A 342 61.91 29.72 -21.60
N GLU A 343 60.97 29.98 -22.50
CA GLU A 343 59.76 30.76 -22.20
C GLU A 343 58.86 30.09 -21.14
N HIS A 344 58.94 28.76 -21.00
CA HIS A 344 58.21 27.98 -20.00
C HIS A 344 58.75 28.16 -18.56
N THR A 345 59.98 28.64 -18.38
CA THR A 345 60.54 28.95 -17.05
C THR A 345 60.44 30.43 -16.71
N LYS A 346 59.88 31.25 -17.61
CA LYS A 346 59.71 32.68 -17.40
C LYS A 346 58.69 32.92 -16.30
N SER A 347 59.14 33.50 -15.17
CA SER A 347 58.24 34.02 -14.15
C SER A 347 57.33 35.08 -14.77
N ILE A 348 56.04 35.08 -14.39
CA ILE A 348 54.97 35.94 -14.94
C ILE A 348 55.35 37.44 -14.95
N ASN A 349 56.28 37.86 -14.07
CA ASN A 349 56.71 39.25 -13.94
C ASN A 349 58.13 39.54 -14.45
N SER A 350 58.81 38.59 -15.08
CA SER A 350 60.16 38.81 -15.60
C SER A 350 60.15 39.63 -16.89
N LYS A 351 60.73 40.84 -16.81
CA LYS A 351 61.04 41.68 -17.98
C LYS A 351 62.31 41.22 -18.71
N ILE A 352 63.06 40.25 -18.18
CA ILE A 352 64.29 39.75 -18.80
C ILE A 352 63.90 38.81 -19.96
N PRO A 353 64.40 39.05 -21.18
CA PRO A 353 64.20 38.14 -22.31
C PRO A 353 64.82 36.76 -22.01
N HIS A 354 64.01 35.71 -22.07
CA HIS A 354 64.46 34.32 -21.88
C HIS A 354 64.90 33.74 -23.23
N HIS A 355 65.98 34.30 -23.81
CA HIS A 355 66.59 33.74 -25.01
C HIS A 355 67.43 32.50 -24.67
N ILE A 356 67.61 31.62 -25.66
CA ILE A 356 68.52 30.48 -25.55
C ILE A 356 69.91 31.02 -25.19
N HIS A 357 70.47 30.56 -24.08
CA HIS A 357 71.79 30.94 -23.60
C HIS A 357 72.57 29.72 -23.17
N LEU A 358 73.88 29.88 -23.04
CA LEU A 358 74.75 28.82 -22.53
C LEU A 358 74.52 28.64 -21.03
N ALA A 359 74.50 27.40 -20.58
CA ALA A 359 74.54 27.08 -19.16
C ALA A 359 75.83 27.66 -18.53
N LYS A 360 75.77 28.04 -17.26
CA LYS A 360 76.91 28.68 -16.56
C LYS A 360 78.01 27.66 -16.25
N HIS A 361 78.88 27.39 -17.22
CA HIS A 361 80.09 26.57 -17.07
C HIS A 361 81.19 26.98 -18.07
N GLU A 362 82.43 26.56 -17.85
CA GLU A 362 83.60 26.98 -18.66
C GLU A 362 83.70 26.30 -20.05
N GLY A 363 82.79 25.37 -20.35
CA GLY A 363 82.90 24.47 -21.50
C GLY A 363 83.85 23.29 -21.26
N TYR A 364 83.66 22.21 -22.02
CA TYR A 364 84.49 21.00 -21.95
C TYR A 364 85.42 20.94 -23.18
N GLU A 365 86.73 20.85 -22.97
CA GLU A 365 87.69 20.74 -24.07
C GLU A 365 87.55 19.41 -24.81
N ILE A 366 87.46 19.47 -26.14
CA ILE A 366 87.34 18.29 -26.99
C ILE A 366 88.74 17.81 -27.36
N ALA A 367 89.21 16.75 -26.71
CA ALA A 367 90.56 16.22 -26.89
C ALA A 367 90.84 15.67 -28.31
N ARG A 368 89.80 15.18 -29.02
CA ARG A 368 89.92 14.59 -30.36
C ARG A 368 88.86 15.16 -31.32
N PRO A 369 89.05 16.40 -31.83
CA PRO A 369 88.04 17.08 -32.64
C PRO A 369 87.62 16.27 -33.88
N SER A 370 88.56 15.65 -34.59
CA SER A 370 88.25 14.88 -35.81
C SER A 370 87.28 13.73 -35.55
N GLU A 371 87.50 12.93 -34.50
CA GLU A 371 86.60 11.83 -34.14
C GLU A 371 85.25 12.35 -33.65
N PHE A 372 85.26 13.40 -32.84
CA PHE A 372 84.05 14.02 -32.32
C PHE A 372 83.16 14.54 -33.44
N PHE A 373 83.71 15.30 -34.40
CA PHE A 373 82.94 15.83 -35.52
C PHE A 373 82.55 14.77 -36.54
N ASN A 374 83.30 13.67 -36.65
CA ASN A 374 82.86 12.53 -37.45
C ASN A 374 81.59 11.88 -36.86
N GLN A 375 81.50 11.79 -35.53
CA GLN A 375 80.36 11.19 -34.84
C GLN A 375 79.17 12.16 -34.67
N TYR A 376 79.43 13.43 -34.35
CA TYR A 376 78.41 14.40 -33.96
C TYR A 376 78.30 15.62 -34.89
N GLY A 377 79.05 15.67 -35.99
CA GLY A 377 79.12 16.84 -36.86
C GLY A 377 77.77 17.23 -37.47
N SER A 378 76.94 16.25 -37.86
CA SER A 378 75.59 16.51 -38.38
C SER A 378 74.68 17.15 -37.32
N TYR A 379 74.76 16.69 -36.08
CA TYR A 379 74.07 17.26 -34.92
C TYR A 379 74.54 18.70 -34.65
N VAL A 380 75.85 18.92 -34.54
CA VAL A 380 76.42 20.25 -34.30
C VAL A 380 76.01 21.23 -35.39
N LEU A 381 76.06 20.84 -36.67
CA LEU A 381 75.60 21.68 -37.78
C LEU A 381 74.12 22.02 -37.70
N THR A 382 73.29 21.10 -37.22
CA THR A 382 71.85 21.32 -37.05
C THR A 382 71.61 22.35 -35.95
N ILE A 383 72.27 22.19 -34.80
CA ILE A 383 72.19 23.16 -33.69
C ILE A 383 72.69 24.54 -34.12
N LEU A 384 73.82 24.63 -34.83
CA LEU A 384 74.33 25.91 -35.32
C LEU A 384 73.38 26.59 -36.31
N LYS A 385 72.67 25.83 -37.15
CA LYS A 385 71.62 26.36 -38.03
C LYS A 385 70.42 26.87 -37.23
N MET A 386 70.01 26.14 -36.19
CA MET A 386 68.90 26.54 -35.31
C MET A 386 69.22 27.80 -34.50
N LEU A 387 70.50 28.03 -34.15
CA LEU A 387 70.92 29.21 -33.38
C LEU A 387 71.21 30.45 -34.25
N LYS A 388 71.35 30.29 -35.58
CA LYS A 388 71.65 31.39 -36.51
C LYS A 388 70.40 32.22 -36.89
N PHE A 389 69.22 31.67 -36.66
CA PHE A 389 67.91 32.29 -36.87
C PHE A 389 67.18 32.39 -35.53
#